data_AF-A0A1Q5SDI9-F1
#
_entry.id   AF-A0A1Q5SDI9-F1
#
_cell.length_a   1.000
_cell.length_b   1.000
_cell.length_c   1.000
_cell.angle_alpha   90.00
_cell.angle_beta   90.00
_cell.angle_gamma   90.00
#
_symmetry.space_group_name_H-M   'P 1'
#
loop_
_entity.id
_entity.type
_entity.pdbx_description
1 polymer ?
#
loop_
_entity_poly.entity_id
_entity_poly.type
_entity_poly.pdbx_seq_one_letter_code
_entity_poly.pdbx_strand_id
1 'polypeptide(L)'
;MRSSSVGDGALAPLPTLLVQELITEFGLDRLCFHQIMIDTTIVPKDVNKGDGLLALRDWVLGPDTETVAVGDSEPDLQMFRVATRRFAPANIGCAGEARLLGCEISRHSHQRGLLEVARRIVHPDGIRCKSCGEGAISGGPEDLFLELLQAADRTWTENLIRALSYPACFRIFSA
;
A
#
# COMPACT_ATOMS: atom_id res chain seq x y z
N MET A 1 -30.20 26.01 -4.38
CA MET A 1 -29.42 24.77 -4.31
C MET A 1 -27.99 25.13 -4.65
N ARG A 2 -27.11 25.31 -3.66
CA ARG A 2 -25.71 25.72 -3.87
C ARG A 2 -24.90 24.48 -4.22
N SER A 3 -24.33 24.46 -5.43
CA SER A 3 -23.35 23.44 -5.82
C SER A 3 -21.98 23.86 -5.30
N SER A 4 -21.39 23.05 -4.42
CA SER A 4 -19.98 23.17 -4.06
C SER A 4 -19.17 22.39 -5.09
N SER A 5 -18.26 23.04 -5.80
CA SER A 5 -17.31 22.38 -6.70
C SER A 5 -16.14 21.82 -5.89
N VAL A 6 -15.82 20.54 -6.08
CA VAL A 6 -14.64 19.90 -5.49
C VAL A 6 -13.46 20.05 -6.46
N GLY A 7 -12.52 20.95 -6.12
CA GLY A 7 -11.14 21.01 -6.63
C GLY A 7 -10.91 21.33 -8.11
N ASP A 8 -9.64 21.61 -8.43
CA ASP A 8 -9.13 21.87 -9.80
C ASP A 8 -8.86 20.58 -10.60
N GLY A 9 -9.44 19.45 -10.18
CA GLY A 9 -9.19 18.12 -10.76
C GLY A 9 -7.90 17.41 -10.29
N ALA A 10 -7.10 18.05 -9.41
CA ALA A 10 -5.95 17.41 -8.77
C ALA A 10 -6.40 16.51 -7.60
N LEU A 11 -5.80 15.31 -7.48
CA LEU A 11 -5.99 14.44 -6.33
C LEU A 11 -5.37 15.10 -5.09
N ALA A 12 -6.22 15.59 -4.20
CA ALA A 12 -5.82 16.17 -2.94
C ALA A 12 -6.76 15.72 -1.82
N PRO A 13 -6.25 15.46 -0.61
CA PRO A 13 -7.09 15.19 0.54
C PRO A 13 -7.95 16.41 0.86
N LEU A 14 -9.14 16.18 1.42
CA LEU A 14 -9.95 17.25 1.99
C LEU A 14 -9.23 17.85 3.21
N PRO A 15 -9.45 19.13 3.56
CA PRO A 15 -8.93 19.65 4.82
C PRO A 15 -9.46 18.87 6.02
N THR A 16 -8.58 18.39 6.90
CA THR A 16 -8.93 17.61 8.12
C THR A 16 -10.01 18.30 8.95
N LEU A 17 -9.85 19.61 9.17
CA LEU A 17 -10.80 20.42 9.96
C LEU A 17 -12.19 20.45 9.33
N LEU A 18 -12.26 20.60 8.00
CA LEU A 18 -13.53 20.58 7.28
C LEU A 18 -14.25 19.24 7.46
N VAL A 19 -13.53 18.13 7.31
CA VAL A 19 -14.11 16.78 7.47
C VAL A 19 -14.61 16.57 8.90
N GLN A 20 -13.82 17.00 9.88
CA GLN A 20 -14.17 16.88 11.29
C GLN A 20 -15.38 17.75 11.69
N GLU A 21 -15.44 18.97 11.18
CA GLU A 21 -16.60 19.86 11.34
C GLU A 21 -17.86 19.23 10.77
N LEU A 22 -17.81 18.72 9.52
CA LEU A 22 -18.97 18.07 8.89
C LEU A 22 -19.42 16.82 9.67
N ILE A 23 -18.49 15.99 10.14
CA ILE A 23 -18.85 14.82 10.95
C ILE A 23 -19.59 15.25 12.24
N THR A 24 -19.12 16.31 12.88
CA THR A 24 -19.69 16.81 14.14
C THR A 24 -21.03 17.50 13.91
N GLU A 25 -21.12 18.40 12.92
CA GLU A 25 -22.32 19.19 12.61
C GLU A 25 -23.50 18.30 12.22
N PHE A 26 -23.25 17.23 11.46
CA PHE A 26 -24.28 16.30 11.01
C PHE A 26 -24.52 15.13 11.97
N GLY A 27 -23.87 15.09 13.15
CA GLY A 27 -24.04 14.00 14.12
C GLY A 27 -23.64 12.63 13.57
N LEU A 28 -22.62 12.57 12.71
CA LEU A 28 -22.16 11.35 12.05
C LEU A 28 -21.17 10.58 12.94
N ASP A 29 -21.52 10.42 14.22
CA ASP A 29 -20.61 9.89 15.26
C ASP A 29 -20.12 8.46 15.00
N ARG A 30 -20.75 7.75 14.07
CA ARG A 30 -20.37 6.40 13.64
C ARG A 30 -19.32 6.39 12.53
N LEU A 31 -18.96 7.53 11.98
CA LEU A 31 -17.96 7.65 10.91
C LEU A 31 -16.65 8.21 11.45
N CYS A 32 -15.55 7.74 10.89
CA CYS A 32 -14.24 8.36 11.00
C CYS A 32 -13.66 8.58 9.60
N PHE A 33 -12.47 9.17 9.54
CA PHE A 33 -11.79 9.39 8.28
C PHE A 33 -10.31 9.04 8.40
N HIS A 34 -9.76 8.58 7.29
CA HIS A 34 -8.34 8.37 7.09
C HIS A 34 -7.88 9.29 5.98
N GLN A 35 -6.72 9.90 6.16
CA GLN A 35 -6.11 10.77 5.17
C GLN A 35 -4.74 10.25 4.80
N ILE A 36 -4.52 10.16 3.49
CA ILE A 36 -3.20 9.99 2.91
C ILE A 36 -2.89 11.21 2.04
N MET A 37 -1.67 11.26 1.49
CA MET A 37 -1.18 12.41 0.73
C MET A 37 -2.06 12.82 -0.47
N ILE A 38 -2.89 11.91 -0.99
CA ILE A 38 -3.66 12.10 -2.22
C ILE A 38 -5.17 12.02 -2.02
N ASP A 39 -5.66 11.52 -0.88
CA ASP A 39 -7.09 11.31 -0.67
C ASP A 39 -7.54 11.40 0.79
N THR A 40 -8.86 11.49 0.95
CA THR A 40 -9.56 11.33 2.22
C THR A 40 -10.60 10.23 2.07
N THR A 41 -10.50 9.22 2.92
CA THR A 41 -11.43 8.10 2.95
C THR A 41 -12.30 8.18 4.20
N ILE A 42 -13.62 8.24 4.04
CA ILE A 42 -14.60 8.20 5.15
C ILE A 42 -15.09 6.77 5.34
N VAL A 43 -15.01 6.25 6.56
CA VAL A 43 -15.41 4.86 6.87
C VAL A 43 -16.22 4.78 8.18
N PRO A 44 -17.04 3.74 8.35
CA PRO A 44 -17.63 3.43 9.65
C PRO A 44 -16.54 3.09 10.68
N LYS A 45 -16.67 3.58 11.91
CA LYS A 45 -15.76 3.29 13.04
C LYS A 45 -15.75 1.81 13.42
N ASP A 46 -16.88 1.13 13.20
CA ASP A 46 -17.10 -0.25 13.63
C ASP A 46 -16.61 -1.29 12.61
N VAL A 47 -16.00 -0.86 11.50
CA VAL A 47 -15.55 -1.76 10.42
C VAL A 47 -14.08 -1.51 10.12
N ASN A 48 -13.31 -2.58 10.04
CA ASN A 48 -11.89 -2.51 9.72
C ASN A 48 -11.46 -3.58 8.69
N LYS A 49 -10.22 -3.48 8.21
CA LYS A 49 -9.65 -4.42 7.23
C LYS A 49 -9.59 -5.86 7.74
N GLY A 50 -9.47 -6.07 9.05
CA GLY A 50 -9.52 -7.39 9.68
C GLY A 50 -10.89 -8.03 9.59
N ASP A 51 -11.96 -7.27 9.86
CA ASP A 51 -13.35 -7.76 9.71
C ASP A 51 -13.62 -8.19 8.26
N GLY A 52 -13.15 -7.37 7.30
CA GLY A 52 -13.25 -7.67 5.88
C GLY A 52 -12.50 -8.93 5.47
N LEU A 53 -11.27 -9.12 5.97
CA LEU A 53 -10.47 -10.32 5.71
C LEU A 53 -11.17 -11.59 6.25
N LEU A 54 -11.66 -11.55 7.49
CA LEU A 54 -12.38 -12.68 8.09
C LEU A 54 -13.66 -13.00 7.31
N ALA A 55 -14.47 -11.99 6.99
CA ALA A 55 -15.69 -12.16 6.22
C ALA A 55 -15.42 -12.80 4.85
N LEU A 56 -14.38 -12.35 4.14
CA LEU A 56 -14.02 -12.91 2.83
C LEU A 56 -13.52 -14.35 2.95
N ARG A 57 -12.63 -14.63 3.92
CA ARG A 57 -12.11 -15.98 4.18
C ARG A 57 -13.25 -16.94 4.48
N ASP A 58 -14.12 -16.59 5.41
CA ASP A 58 -15.20 -17.46 5.88
C ASP A 58 -16.23 -17.71 4.77
N TRP A 59 -16.46 -16.71 3.91
CA TRP A 59 -17.39 -16.83 2.80
C TRP A 59 -16.87 -17.69 1.63
N VAL A 60 -15.59 -17.56 1.27
CA VAL A 60 -15.05 -18.13 0.02
C VAL A 60 -14.19 -19.38 0.25
N LEU A 61 -13.41 -19.41 1.32
CA LEU A 61 -12.37 -20.42 1.53
C LEU A 61 -12.67 -21.33 2.72
N GLY A 62 -13.40 -20.84 3.71
CA GLY A 62 -13.68 -21.51 4.98
C GLY A 62 -12.77 -21.04 6.13
N PRO A 63 -13.22 -21.20 7.38
CA PRO A 63 -12.65 -20.50 8.55
C PRO A 63 -11.21 -20.89 8.89
N ASP A 64 -10.78 -22.10 8.53
CA ASP A 64 -9.44 -22.62 8.85
C ASP A 64 -8.39 -22.31 7.77
N THR A 65 -8.78 -21.59 6.72
CA THR A 65 -7.85 -21.27 5.63
C THR A 65 -6.77 -20.30 6.10
N GLU A 66 -5.52 -20.61 5.76
CA GLU A 66 -4.38 -19.72 5.98
C GLU A 66 -4.62 -18.37 5.31
N THR A 67 -4.34 -17.30 6.04
CA THR A 67 -4.43 -15.94 5.53
C THR A 67 -3.10 -15.23 5.68
N VAL A 68 -2.71 -14.50 4.64
CA VAL A 68 -1.50 -13.69 4.62
C VAL A 68 -1.88 -12.23 4.43
N ALA A 69 -1.41 -11.38 5.33
CA ALA A 69 -1.63 -9.94 5.28
C ALA A 69 -0.33 -9.20 4.95
N VAL A 70 -0.43 -8.21 4.05
CA VAL A 70 0.66 -7.28 3.74
C VAL A 70 0.12 -5.86 3.81
N GLY A 71 0.82 -4.97 4.51
CA GLY A 71 0.41 -3.58 4.68
C GLY A 71 1.54 -2.72 5.21
N ASP A 72 1.36 -1.41 5.21
CA ASP A 72 2.39 -0.42 5.57
C ASP A 72 1.84 0.75 6.41
N SER A 73 0.59 0.66 6.85
CA SER A 73 -0.10 1.75 7.54
C SER A 73 -0.86 1.26 8.78
N GLU A 74 -1.23 2.20 9.66
CA GLU A 74 -1.99 1.90 10.87
C GLU A 74 -3.32 1.14 10.61
N PRO A 75 -4.12 1.46 9.56
CA PRO A 75 -5.30 0.67 9.21
C PRO A 75 -5.04 -0.83 8.95
N ASP A 76 -3.80 -1.22 8.63
CA ASP A 76 -3.44 -2.62 8.38
C ASP A 76 -3.24 -3.42 9.67
N LEU A 77 -3.07 -2.76 10.82
CA LEU A 77 -2.84 -3.44 12.11
C LEU A 77 -4.02 -4.37 12.48
N GLN A 78 -5.26 -3.98 12.17
CA GLN A 78 -6.42 -4.85 12.42
C GLN A 78 -6.41 -6.09 11.51
N MET A 79 -5.94 -5.95 10.28
CA MET A 79 -5.74 -7.09 9.36
C MET A 79 -4.59 -8.00 9.86
N PHE A 80 -3.49 -7.42 10.34
CA PHE A 80 -2.39 -8.17 10.96
C PHE A 80 -2.82 -8.92 12.22
N ARG A 81 -3.80 -8.41 12.97
CA ARG A 81 -4.26 -9.07 14.20
C ARG A 81 -4.90 -10.42 13.92
N VAL A 82 -5.59 -10.56 12.78
CA VAL A 82 -6.38 -11.75 12.44
C VAL A 82 -5.71 -12.68 11.43
N ALA A 83 -4.71 -12.19 10.69
CA ALA A 83 -4.02 -12.99 9.68
C ALA A 83 -3.07 -14.03 10.30
N THR A 84 -2.95 -15.19 9.64
CA THR A 84 -2.03 -16.27 10.02
C THR A 84 -0.56 -15.83 9.90
N ARG A 85 -0.23 -15.17 8.78
CA ARG A 85 1.08 -14.56 8.52
C ARG A 85 0.91 -13.11 8.12
N ARG A 86 1.90 -12.29 8.44
CA ARG A 86 1.78 -10.83 8.38
C ARG A 86 3.12 -10.22 8.11
N PHE A 87 3.15 -9.35 7.11
CA PHE A 87 4.36 -8.75 6.58
C PHE A 87 4.16 -7.26 6.31
N ALA A 88 5.25 -6.52 6.34
CA ALA A 88 5.24 -5.11 5.97
C ALA A 88 6.53 -4.69 5.25
N PRO A 89 6.46 -3.81 4.25
CA PRO A 89 7.61 -3.06 3.76
C PRO A 89 8.33 -2.25 4.86
N ALA A 90 9.60 -1.92 4.67
CA ALA A 90 10.38 -1.17 5.66
C ALA A 90 9.90 0.28 5.89
N ASN A 91 9.06 0.82 5.00
CA ASN A 91 8.44 2.14 5.15
C ASN A 91 7.14 2.14 5.98
N ILE A 92 6.83 1.06 6.69
CA ILE A 92 5.64 1.01 7.54
C ILE A 92 5.65 2.11 8.61
N GLY A 93 4.55 2.87 8.68
CA GLY A 93 4.43 4.01 9.61
C GLY A 93 4.24 3.63 11.09
N CYS A 94 3.88 2.37 11.37
CA CYS A 94 3.56 1.83 12.69
C CYS A 94 4.41 0.58 13.02
N ALA A 95 5.72 0.67 12.80
CA ALA A 95 6.63 -0.48 12.91
C ALA A 95 6.66 -1.12 14.31
N GLY A 96 6.42 -0.36 15.38
CA GLY A 96 6.40 -0.88 16.75
C GLY A 96 5.20 -1.78 16.99
N GLU A 97 4.02 -1.26 16.68
CA GLU A 97 2.72 -1.93 16.79
C GLU A 97 2.67 -3.16 15.88
N ALA A 98 3.15 -3.03 14.65
CA ALA A 98 3.23 -4.15 13.72
C ALA A 98 4.10 -5.30 14.28
N ARG A 99 5.26 -5.00 14.86
CA ARG A 99 6.12 -6.01 15.50
C ARG A 99 5.49 -6.66 16.72
N LEU A 100 4.73 -5.91 17.53
CA LEU A 100 3.98 -6.48 18.66
C LEU A 100 2.91 -7.47 18.19
N LEU A 101 2.36 -7.23 17.01
CA LEU A 101 1.50 -8.18 16.31
C LEU A 101 2.31 -9.25 15.54
N GLY A 102 3.60 -9.45 15.80
CA GLY A 102 4.39 -10.48 15.11
C GLY A 102 4.54 -10.27 13.59
N CYS A 103 4.40 -9.04 13.10
CA CYS A 103 4.64 -8.70 11.71
C CYS A 103 6.12 -8.78 11.35
N GLU A 104 6.41 -9.51 10.27
CA GLU A 104 7.74 -9.57 9.67
C GLU A 104 7.96 -8.39 8.74
N ILE A 105 8.79 -7.44 9.19
CA ILE A 105 9.14 -6.26 8.40
C ILE A 105 10.31 -6.61 7.46
N SER A 106 10.18 -6.29 6.18
CA SER A 106 11.22 -6.47 5.15
C SER A 106 12.42 -5.55 5.40
N ARG A 107 13.53 -5.82 4.69
CA ARG A 107 14.73 -4.97 4.76
C ARG A 107 14.62 -3.73 3.86
N HIS A 108 13.76 -3.82 2.85
CA HIS A 108 13.57 -2.77 1.85
C HIS A 108 12.21 -2.10 1.97
N SER A 109 12.14 -0.82 1.63
CA SER A 109 10.91 -0.04 1.54
C SER A 109 10.22 -0.23 0.20
N HIS A 110 8.96 0.17 0.12
CA HIS A 110 8.19 0.38 -1.10
C HIS A 110 8.13 -0.88 -1.98
N GLN A 111 8.23 -0.78 -3.29
CA GLN A 111 7.97 -1.86 -4.23
C GLN A 111 9.03 -2.96 -4.07
N ARG A 112 10.28 -2.58 -3.81
CA ARG A 112 11.35 -3.52 -3.47
C ARG A 112 11.06 -4.29 -2.17
N GLY A 113 10.49 -3.62 -1.17
CA GLY A 113 10.01 -4.24 0.07
C GLY A 113 8.88 -5.23 -0.18
N LEU A 114 7.88 -4.82 -0.95
CA LEU A 114 6.75 -5.66 -1.34
C LEU A 114 7.20 -6.90 -2.12
N LEU A 115 8.17 -6.76 -3.03
CA LEU A 115 8.76 -7.87 -3.76
C LEU A 115 9.51 -8.84 -2.83
N GLU A 116 10.25 -8.32 -1.85
CA GLU A 116 10.90 -9.14 -0.83
C GLU A 116 9.86 -9.95 -0.03
N VAL A 117 8.76 -9.32 0.39
CA VAL A 117 7.65 -9.97 1.08
C VAL A 117 7.02 -11.05 0.21
N ALA A 118 6.67 -10.76 -1.05
CA ALA A 118 6.08 -11.72 -1.97
C ALA A 118 6.96 -12.98 -2.13
N ARG A 119 8.28 -12.79 -2.25
CA ARG A 119 9.24 -13.91 -2.31
C ARG A 119 9.23 -14.76 -1.06
N ARG A 120 9.13 -14.17 0.15
CA ARG A 120 9.03 -14.93 1.41
C ARG A 120 7.70 -15.69 1.54
N ILE A 121 6.62 -15.16 0.97
CA ILE A 121 5.32 -15.83 0.96
C ILE A 121 5.40 -17.11 0.12
N VAL A 122 5.94 -17.01 -1.10
CA VAL A 122 6.07 -18.13 -2.05
C VAL A 122 7.18 -19.11 -1.65
N HIS A 123 8.24 -18.63 -1.00
CA HIS A 123 9.39 -19.42 -0.56
C HIS A 123 9.64 -19.27 0.94
N PRO A 124 8.78 -19.87 1.80
CA PRO A 124 8.91 -19.74 3.25
C PRO A 124 10.24 -20.30 3.79
N ASP A 125 10.78 -21.34 3.17
CA ASP A 125 12.08 -21.94 3.56
C ASP A 125 13.30 -21.18 3.02
N GLY A 126 13.09 -20.06 2.30
CA GLY A 126 14.16 -19.29 1.68
C GLY A 126 14.80 -19.93 0.44
N ILE A 127 14.31 -21.10 0.02
CA ILE A 127 14.77 -21.80 -1.19
C ILE A 127 14.28 -21.04 -2.42
N ARG A 128 15.20 -20.44 -3.17
CA ARG A 128 14.87 -19.79 -4.45
C ARG A 128 14.52 -20.85 -5.49
N CYS A 129 13.34 -20.75 -6.11
CA CYS A 129 13.03 -21.56 -7.29
C CYS A 129 13.75 -21.01 -8.53
N LYS A 130 13.75 -21.76 -9.63
CA LYS A 130 14.35 -21.32 -10.90
C LYS A 130 13.80 -19.96 -11.36
N SER A 131 12.49 -19.73 -11.20
CA SER A 131 11.83 -18.45 -11.50
C SER A 131 12.26 -17.28 -10.61
N CYS A 132 12.84 -17.54 -9.43
CA CYS A 132 13.42 -16.51 -8.56
C CYS A 132 14.95 -16.40 -8.68
N GLY A 133 15.61 -17.40 -9.26
CA GLY A 133 17.07 -17.51 -9.40
C GLY A 133 17.58 -17.07 -10.77
N GLU A 134 16.79 -17.25 -11.82
CA GLU A 134 16.98 -16.53 -13.06
C GLU A 134 16.65 -15.07 -12.78
N GLY A 135 17.62 -14.18 -12.98
CA GLY A 135 17.31 -12.76 -13.19
C GLY A 135 16.57 -12.58 -14.53
N ALA A 136 15.48 -13.30 -14.77
CA ALA A 136 14.64 -13.17 -15.95
C ALA A 136 13.74 -11.94 -15.81
N ILE A 137 14.41 -10.79 -15.69
CA ILE A 137 14.00 -9.61 -16.43
C ILE A 137 14.39 -9.96 -17.88
N SER A 138 13.57 -10.78 -18.55
CA SER A 138 13.84 -11.30 -19.88
C SER A 138 13.10 -10.49 -20.94
N GLY A 139 13.65 -9.33 -21.30
CA GLY A 139 13.22 -8.38 -22.34
C GLY A 139 11.71 -8.18 -22.58
N GLY A 140 10.84 -8.49 -21.61
CA GLY A 140 9.41 -8.72 -21.82
C GLY A 140 8.53 -7.62 -21.21
N PRO A 141 7.21 -7.60 -21.48
CA PRO A 141 6.29 -6.62 -20.89
C PRO A 141 6.30 -6.60 -19.35
N GLU A 142 6.60 -7.75 -18.71
CA GLU A 142 6.76 -7.90 -17.26
C GLU A 142 7.99 -7.16 -16.72
N ASP A 143 9.03 -7.01 -17.54
CA ASP A 143 10.25 -6.25 -17.22
C ASP A 143 9.98 -4.76 -17.17
N LEU A 144 9.15 -4.28 -18.10
CA LEU A 144 8.73 -2.88 -18.12
C LEU A 144 7.91 -2.56 -16.87
N PHE A 145 7.02 -3.47 -16.45
CA PHE A 145 6.26 -3.32 -15.22
C PHE A 145 7.18 -3.26 -13.99
N LEU A 146 8.15 -4.18 -13.89
CA LEU A 146 9.14 -4.17 -12.80
C LEU A 146 10.06 -2.94 -12.86
N GLU A 147 10.46 -2.50 -14.05
CA GLU A 147 11.27 -1.29 -14.23
C GLU A 147 10.49 -0.03 -13.82
N LEU A 148 9.20 0.03 -14.14
CA LEU A 148 8.28 1.10 -13.71
C LEU A 148 8.10 1.09 -12.19
N LEU A 149 7.89 -0.07 -11.58
CA LEU A 149 7.80 -0.20 -10.13
C LEU A 149 9.11 0.23 -9.45
N GLN A 150 10.27 -0.17 -9.99
CA GLN A 150 11.57 0.28 -9.51
C GLN A 150 11.80 1.77 -9.74
N ALA A 151 11.27 2.36 -10.81
CA ALA A 151 11.35 3.79 -11.05
C ALA A 151 10.52 4.57 -10.02
N ALA A 152 9.36 4.03 -9.62
CA ALA A 152 8.52 4.60 -8.57
C ALA A 152 9.15 4.49 -7.16
N ASP A 153 10.12 3.59 -6.95
CA ASP A 153 10.91 3.51 -5.71
C ASP A 153 12.04 4.56 -5.62
N ARG A 154 12.36 5.26 -6.72
CA ARG A 154 13.51 6.16 -6.78
C ARG A 154 13.23 7.47 -6.06
N THR A 155 14.24 7.96 -5.37
CA THR A 155 14.24 9.28 -4.78
C THR A 155 14.27 10.37 -5.86
N TRP A 156 13.81 11.57 -5.52
CA TRP A 156 13.80 12.71 -6.45
C TRP A 156 15.20 13.05 -7.00
N THR A 157 16.26 12.84 -6.21
CA THR A 157 17.65 13.07 -6.61
C THR A 157 18.12 12.07 -7.67
N GLU A 158 17.78 10.79 -7.50
CA GLU A 158 18.07 9.73 -8.47
C GLU A 158 17.34 9.98 -9.79
N ASN A 159 16.08 10.43 -9.72
CA ASN A 159 15.31 10.81 -10.89
C ASN A 159 15.90 12.05 -11.60
N LEU A 160 16.39 13.04 -10.85
CA LEU A 160 17.03 14.24 -11.42
C LEU A 160 18.35 13.90 -12.13
N ILE A 161 19.22 13.10 -11.51
CA ILE A 161 20.49 12.67 -12.11
C ILE A 161 20.24 11.89 -13.41
N ARG A 162 19.22 11.03 -13.43
CA ARG A 162 18.84 10.29 -14.64
C ARG A 162 18.24 11.19 -15.71
N ALA A 163 17.44 12.20 -15.34
CA ALA A 163 16.92 13.20 -16.29
C ALA A 163 18.04 13.97 -16.99
N LEU A 164 19.10 14.29 -16.25
CA LEU A 164 20.31 14.94 -16.79
C LEU A 164 21.14 13.99 -17.65
N SER A 165 21.18 12.70 -17.33
CA SER A 165 22.00 11.69 -18.02
C SER A 165 21.31 11.09 -19.26
N TYR A 166 19.97 11.07 -19.29
CA TYR A 166 19.15 10.54 -20.38
C TYR A 166 18.01 11.52 -20.74
N PRO A 167 18.31 12.65 -21.40
CA PRO A 167 17.32 13.69 -21.70
C PRO A 167 16.16 13.19 -22.58
N ALA A 168 16.39 12.12 -23.36
CA ALA A 168 15.41 11.53 -24.25
C ALA A 168 14.22 10.88 -23.52
N CYS A 169 14.40 10.42 -22.27
CA CYS A 169 13.32 9.77 -21.51
C CYS A 169 12.22 10.74 -21.05
N PHE A 170 12.46 12.06 -21.07
CA PHE A 170 11.52 13.07 -20.58
C PHE A 170 10.81 13.85 -21.69
N ARG A 171 11.05 13.54 -22.98
CA ARG A 171 10.34 14.16 -24.11
C ARG A 171 8.92 13.64 -24.34
N ILE A 172 8.48 12.62 -23.59
CA ILE A 172 7.15 11.99 -23.76
C ILE A 172 6.04 12.77 -23.03
N PHE A 173 6.38 13.69 -22.12
CA PHE A 173 5.41 14.47 -21.33
C PHE A 173 5.29 15.95 -21.72
N SER A 174 5.80 16.34 -22.89
CA SER A 174 5.60 17.67 -23.47
C SER A 174 4.76 17.56 -24.74
N ALA A 175 3.44 17.44 -24.58
CA ALA A 175 2.42 17.74 -25.59
C ALA A 175 1.28 18.48 -24.89
#